data_AF-A0A6S7INT2-F1
#
_entry.id   AF-A0A6S7INT2-F1
#
_cell.length_a   1.000
_cell.length_b   1.000
_cell.length_c   1.000
_cell.angle_alpha   90.00
_cell.angle_beta   90.00
_cell.angle_gamma   90.00
#
_symmetry.space_group_name_H-M   'P 1'
#
loop_
_entity.id
_entity.type
_entity.pdbx_description
1 polymer ?
#
loop_
_entity_poly.entity_id
_entity_poly.type
_entity_poly.pdbx_seq_one_letter_code
_entity_poly.pdbx_strand_id
1 'polypeptide(L)' 'MTSLLDNLSIAWTGDFDSLRKFTSNELKLDGNWEQPGGDKKIFNSENISITWRKAKSILNIEGVEA' A
#
# COMPACT_ATOMS: atom_id res chain seq x y z
N MET A 1 18.44 -11.81 -11.24
CA MET A 1 18.34 -10.35 -11.04
C MET A 1 17.35 -10.18 -9.90
N THR A 2 17.81 -9.76 -8.73
CA THR A 2 16.94 -9.52 -7.56
C THR A 2 16.19 -8.22 -7.78
N SER A 3 14.86 -8.27 -7.75
CA SER A 3 14.01 -7.10 -7.92
C SER A 3 14.18 -6.23 -6.67
N LEU A 4 14.58 -4.96 -6.84
CA LEU A 4 14.83 -4.04 -5.71
C LEU A 4 13.55 -3.72 -4.88
N LEU A 5 12.39 -4.25 -5.28
CA LEU A 5 11.08 -4.08 -4.64
C LEU A 5 10.55 -5.39 -4.02
N ASP A 6 11.43 -6.36 -3.73
CA ASP A 6 11.10 -7.54 -2.92
C ASP A 6 10.74 -7.09 -1.48
N ASN A 7 9.50 -6.63 -1.28
CA ASN A 7 8.88 -6.30 0.00
C ASN A 7 9.50 -5.11 0.77
N LEU A 8 9.10 -3.89 0.41
CA LEU A 8 9.42 -2.69 1.22
C LEU A 8 8.40 -2.55 2.36
N SER A 9 8.85 -2.67 3.61
CA SER A 9 8.05 -2.38 4.80
C SER A 9 8.43 -1.03 5.41
N ILE A 10 7.45 -0.13 5.54
CA ILE A 10 7.64 1.19 6.18
C ILE A 10 6.65 1.42 7.32
N ALA A 11 7.06 2.16 8.34
CA ALA A 11 6.15 2.63 9.37
C ALA A 11 5.28 3.76 8.82
N TRP A 12 3.97 3.64 9.01
CA TRP A 12 2.97 4.66 8.64
C TRP A 12 2.15 5.06 9.84
N THR A 13 2.36 6.28 10.31
CA THR A 13 1.70 6.85 11.48
C THR A 13 0.43 7.63 11.14
N GLY A 14 0.18 7.89 9.85
CA GLY A 14 -1.02 8.56 9.38
C GLY A 14 -2.26 7.67 9.44
N ASP A 15 -3.43 8.29 9.32
CA ASP A 15 -4.70 7.58 9.15
C ASP A 15 -4.89 7.08 7.71
N PHE A 16 -6.01 6.40 7.47
CA PHE A 16 -6.32 5.81 6.17
C PHE A 16 -6.62 6.86 5.09
N ASP A 17 -7.30 7.94 5.44
CA ASP A 17 -7.64 9.01 4.49
C ASP A 17 -6.38 9.72 4.02
N SER A 18 -5.44 9.96 4.94
CA SER A 18 -4.11 10.47 4.65
C SER A 18 -3.34 9.52 3.72
N LEU A 19 -3.40 8.21 3.98
CA LEU A 19 -2.77 7.19 3.13
C LEU A 19 -3.36 7.17 1.72
N ARG A 20 -4.69 7.22 1.61
CA ARG A 20 -5.39 7.24 0.33
C ARG A 20 -5.01 8.47 -0.50
N LYS A 21 -4.97 9.65 0.12
CA LYS A 21 -4.51 10.89 -0.53
C LYS A 21 -3.06 10.78 -0.97
N PHE A 22 -2.19 10.22 -0.13
CA PHE A 22 -0.78 10.02 -0.47
C PHE A 22 -0.63 9.12 -1.71
N THR A 23 -1.32 7.97 -1.75
CA THR A 23 -1.26 7.07 -2.91
C THR A 23 -1.80 7.70 -4.19
N SER A 24 -2.88 8.47 -4.11
CA SER A 24 -3.54 9.03 -5.31
C SER A 24 -2.96 10.37 -5.76
N ASN A 25 -2.54 11.24 -4.84
CA ASN A 25 -2.10 12.61 -5.18
C ASN A 25 -0.58 12.70 -5.32
N GLU A 26 0.15 12.15 -4.36
CA GLU A 26 1.61 12.27 -4.32
C GLU A 26 2.27 11.22 -5.22
N LEU A 27 1.86 9.95 -5.07
CA LEU A 27 2.40 8.86 -5.87
C LEU A 27 1.69 8.70 -7.22
N LYS A 28 0.52 9.33 -7.41
CA LYS A 28 -0.29 9.25 -8.63
C LYS A 28 -0.54 7.81 -9.10
N LEU A 29 -0.73 6.89 -8.15
CA LEU A 29 -1.01 5.50 -8.46
C LEU A 29 -2.47 5.36 -8.91
N ASP A 30 -2.66 4.75 -10.07
CA ASP A 30 -3.97 4.36 -10.57
C ASP A 30 -4.31 2.98 -10.00
N GLY A 31 -5.23 2.94 -9.04
CA GLY A 31 -5.58 1.72 -8.33
C GLY A 31 -6.67 1.97 -7.30
N ASN A 32 -7.11 0.89 -6.67
CA ASN A 32 -8.23 0.92 -5.75
C ASN A 32 -7.86 0.35 -4.39
N TRP A 33 -8.41 0.96 -3.35
CA TRP A 33 -8.30 0.47 -1.99
C TRP A 33 -9.47 -0.48 -1.68
N GLU A 34 -9.13 -1.69 -1.29
CA GLU A 34 -10.03 -2.72 -0.82
C GLU A 34 -9.95 -2.87 0.71
N GLN A 35 -11.08 -3.22 1.31
CA GLN A 35 -11.21 -3.42 2.75
C GLN A 35 -11.79 -4.82 3.01
N PRO A 36 -10.97 -5.88 2.97
CA PRO A 36 -11.43 -7.26 3.14
C PRO A 36 -11.93 -7.60 4.57
N GLY A 37 -12.07 -6.60 5.45
CA GLY A 37 -12.49 -6.74 6.84
C GLY A 37 -11.36 -6.55 7.84
N GLY A 38 -11.70 -6.14 9.07
CA GLY A 38 -10.75 -5.89 10.16
C GLY A 38 -9.95 -4.58 10.00
N ASP A 39 -8.70 -4.59 10.45
CA ASP A 39 -7.77 -3.45 10.42
C ASP A 39 -6.83 -3.45 9.19
N LYS A 40 -7.00 -4.42 8.28
CA LYS A 40 -6.23 -4.59 7.06
C LYS A 40 -6.89 -3.84 5.91
N LYS A 41 -6.09 -3.08 5.16
CA LYS A 41 -6.49 -2.45 3.90
C LYS A 41 -5.47 -2.79 2.83
N ILE A 42 -5.94 -3.01 1.61
CA ILE A 42 -5.09 -3.42 0.50
C ILE A 42 -5.34 -2.46 -0.65
N PHE A 43 -4.28 -1.89 -1.20
CA PHE A 43 -4.33 -1.15 -2.45
C PHE A 43 -3.82 -2.06 -3.54
N ASN A 44 -4.53 -2.15 -4.65
CA ASN A 44 -4.08 -2.87 -5.83
C ASN A 44 -4.08 -1.92 -7.02
N SER A 45 -2.94 -1.86 -7.72
CA SER A 45 -2.75 -1.22 -9.01
C SER A 45 -2.15 -2.24 -9.99
N GLU A 46 -1.97 -1.83 -11.24
CA GLU A 46 -1.41 -2.68 -12.29
C GLU A 46 -0.04 -3.30 -11.93
N ASN A 47 0.82 -2.54 -11.23
CA ASN A 47 2.21 -2.95 -10.99
C ASN A 47 2.61 -2.94 -9.50
N ILE A 48 1.72 -2.50 -8.60
CA ILE A 48 2.02 -2.33 -7.17
C ILE A 48 0.83 -2.77 -6.33
N SER A 49 1.10 -3.54 -5.28
CA SER A 49 0.18 -3.78 -4.17
C SER A 49 0.69 -3.15 -2.89
N ILE A 50 -0.19 -2.52 -2.11
CA ILE A 50 0.14 -1.94 -0.80
C ILE A 50 -0.76 -2.54 0.26
N THR A 51 -0.20 -3.23 1.24
CA THR A 51 -0.93 -3.70 2.41
C THR A 51 -0.68 -2.77 3.60
N TRP A 52 -1.75 -2.15 4.11
CA TRP A 52 -1.71 -1.37 5.34
C TRP A 52 -2.41 -2.10 6.48
N ARG A 53 -1.81 -2.07 7.68
CA ARG A 53 -2.44 -2.58 8.91
C ARG A 53 -2.41 -1.51 10.00
N LYS A 54 -3.58 -1.01 10.38
CA LYS A 54 -3.68 0.06 11.38
C LYS A 54 -3.16 -0.37 12.76
N ALA A 55 -3.40 -1.61 13.19
CA ALA A 55 -2.94 -2.06 14.51
C ALA A 55 -1.41 -2.12 14.62
N LYS A 56 -0.71 -2.24 13.49
CA LYS A 56 0.75 -2.29 13.45
C LYS A 56 1.39 -0.99 12.96
N SER A 57 0.61 -0.06 12.41
CA SER A 57 1.11 1.16 11.75
C SER A 57 2.20 0.84 10.71
N ILE A 58 1.99 -0.21 9.91
CA ILE A 58 2.95 -0.66 8.89
C ILE A 58 2.26 -0.67 7.52
N LEU A 59 3.00 -0.20 6.51
CA LEU A 59 2.75 -0.39 5.09
C LEU A 59 3.75 -1.38 4.52
N ASN A 60 3.26 -2.42 3.86
CA ASN A 60 4.08 -3.27 3.00
C ASN A 60 3.78 -2.91 1.54
N ILE A 61 4.81 -2.73 0.74
CA ILE A 61 4.71 -2.38 -0.68
C ILE A 61 5.40 -3.50 -1.46
N GLU A 62 4.65 -4.08 -2.40
CA GLU A 62 5.09 -5.19 -3.24
C GLU A 62 4.94 -4.78 -4.71
N GLY A 63 5.98 -5.01 -5.51
CA GLY A 63 5.86 -4.95 -6.96
C GLY A 63 5.11 -6.18 -7.46
N VAL A 64 4.10 -5.98 -8.30
CA VAL A 64 3.36 -7.06 -8.95
C VAL A 64 3.89 -7.14 -10.38
N GLU A 65 4.51 -8.25 -10.74
CA GLU A 65 4.84 -8.50 -12.16
C GLU A 65 3.52 -8.76 -12.91
N ALA A 66 3.25 -7.93 -13.93
CA ALA A 66 2.12 -8.08 -14.84
C ALA A 66 2.37 -9.16 -15.90
#